data_AF-L0AG68-F1
#
_entry.id   AF-L0AG68-F1
#
_cell.length_a   1.000
_cell.length_b   1.000
_cell.length_c   1.000
_cell.angle_alpha   90.00
_cell.angle_beta   90.00
_cell.angle_gamma   90.00
#
_symmetry.space_group_name_H-M   'P 1'
#
loop_
_entity.id
_entity.type
_entity.pdbx_description
1 polymer ?
#
loop_
_entity_poly.entity_id
_entity_poly.type
_entity_poly.pdbx_seq_one_letter_code
_entity_poly.pdbx_strand_id
1 'polypeptide(L)'
;MGRTLEFFSVSPQEKSMSDLRLDATQLDRYSRHVIMDEVGPDGQKRLLEGSVLVVGAGGLGSPAIQYLAAAGVGRLGIVDDDVVERSNLQRQIVHGDADVDRPKVESAADYVDALNPDVSVETHETRLTPDNVADLVADYDVVLDASDNFATRYLLNDHCVLTGTALSHGAIYRFEGQVTTFTNERTGSSDPPCYRCIFPEAPEPGTVPDCATTGVLGVLPGTVGCVQATEVVKYLIGKGESLEGRLLLYDAMDMSFETVDVLSNPDCPVCGDDPEIESVEDVAYDGTCSLAAD
;
A
#
# COMPACT_ATOMS: atom_id res chain seq x y z
N MET A 1 47.60 -30.91 30.94
CA MET A 1 46.75 -30.98 29.74
C MET A 1 46.09 -29.63 29.53
N GLY A 2 46.66 -28.81 28.64
CA GLY A 2 46.09 -27.50 28.27
C GLY A 2 44.93 -27.67 27.29
N ARG A 3 43.84 -26.93 27.52
CA ARG A 3 42.73 -26.78 26.57
C ARG A 3 43.09 -25.67 25.59
N THR A 4 43.23 -26.02 24.32
CA THR A 4 43.41 -25.07 23.21
C THR A 4 42.05 -24.45 22.88
N LEU A 5 41.98 -23.12 22.90
CA LEU A 5 40.86 -22.33 22.42
C LEU A 5 40.87 -22.36 20.88
N GLU A 6 39.83 -22.90 20.26
CA GLU A 6 39.60 -22.73 18.83
C GLU A 6 39.04 -21.32 18.57
N PHE A 7 39.85 -20.49 17.93
CA PHE A 7 39.40 -19.24 17.33
C PHE A 7 38.63 -19.57 16.05
N PHE A 8 37.31 -19.42 16.07
CA PHE A 8 36.52 -19.34 14.85
C PHE A 8 36.88 -18.04 14.13
N SER A 9 37.65 -18.17 13.06
CA SER A 9 37.89 -17.12 12.08
C SER A 9 36.57 -16.80 11.37
N VAL A 10 35.93 -15.71 11.74
CA VAL A 10 34.83 -15.13 10.94
C VAL A 10 35.44 -14.62 9.63
N SER A 11 35.07 -15.24 8.51
CA SER A 11 35.42 -14.73 7.18
C SER A 11 34.77 -13.36 6.97
N PRO A 12 35.45 -12.39 6.33
CA PRO A 12 34.79 -11.16 5.91
C PRO A 12 33.66 -11.53 4.95
N GLN A 13 32.42 -11.16 5.27
CA GLN A 13 31.33 -11.23 4.30
C GLN A 13 31.73 -10.41 3.08
N GLU A 14 31.81 -11.05 1.92
CA GLU A 14 31.85 -10.38 0.64
C GLU A 14 30.60 -9.49 0.55
N LYS A 15 30.80 -8.17 0.57
CA LYS A 15 29.76 -7.24 0.13
C LYS A 15 29.38 -7.66 -1.29
N SER A 16 28.19 -8.21 -1.47
CA SER A 16 27.60 -8.39 -2.79
C SER A 16 27.73 -7.06 -3.54
N MET A 17 28.58 -7.02 -4.57
CA MET A 17 28.61 -5.88 -5.47
C MET A 17 27.32 -5.96 -6.29
N SER A 18 26.34 -5.13 -5.93
CA SER A 18 25.13 -4.93 -6.68
C SER A 18 25.43 -4.80 -8.18
N ASP A 19 24.83 -5.61 -9.04
CA ASP A 19 24.86 -5.43 -10.52
C ASP A 19 23.83 -4.38 -10.97
N LEU A 20 23.51 -3.41 -10.10
CA LEU A 20 22.68 -2.27 -10.47
C LEU A 20 23.40 -1.49 -11.59
N ARG A 21 22.79 -1.45 -12.76
CA ARG A 21 23.28 -0.69 -13.91
C ARG A 21 22.34 0.47 -14.16
N LEU A 22 22.74 1.64 -13.68
CA LEU A 22 22.08 2.90 -13.99
C LEU A 22 22.83 3.58 -15.13
N ASP A 23 22.10 4.18 -16.07
CA ASP A 23 22.71 5.18 -16.95
C ASP A 23 23.03 6.47 -16.18
N ALA A 24 23.63 7.45 -16.86
CA ALA A 24 24.03 8.71 -16.21
C ALA A 24 22.84 9.52 -15.67
N THR A 25 21.68 9.47 -16.35
CA THR A 25 20.47 10.19 -15.95
C THR A 25 19.83 9.52 -14.74
N GLN A 26 19.72 8.19 -14.76
CA GLN A 26 19.22 7.42 -13.62
C GLN A 26 20.12 7.56 -12.40
N LEU A 27 21.45 7.55 -12.59
CA LEU A 27 22.40 7.75 -11.49
C LEU A 27 22.27 9.14 -10.86
N ASP A 28 22.08 10.18 -11.67
CA ASP A 28 21.84 11.55 -11.16
C ASP A 28 20.55 11.60 -10.33
N ARG A 29 19.47 11.06 -10.88
CA ARG A 29 18.13 10.99 -10.26
C ARG A 29 18.14 10.25 -8.92
N TYR A 30 18.67 9.03 -8.88
CA TYR A 30 18.61 8.16 -7.70
C TYR A 30 19.84 8.28 -6.79
N SER A 31 20.77 9.20 -7.08
CA SER A 31 22.01 9.39 -6.33
C SER A 31 21.81 9.51 -4.82
N ARG A 32 20.72 10.14 -4.38
CA ARG A 32 20.40 10.34 -2.95
C ARG A 32 20.00 9.06 -2.23
N HIS A 33 19.35 8.12 -2.91
CA HIS A 33 19.07 6.79 -2.36
C HIS A 33 20.31 5.90 -2.38
N VAL A 34 21.06 5.91 -3.50
CA VAL A 34 22.22 5.04 -3.70
C VAL A 34 23.34 5.30 -2.68
N ILE A 35 23.47 6.52 -2.16
CA ILE A 35 24.46 6.86 -1.12
C ILE A 35 24.03 6.51 0.31
N MET A 36 22.75 6.20 0.56
CA MET A 36 22.26 5.86 1.89
C MET A 36 22.59 4.40 2.20
N ASP A 37 23.14 4.12 3.38
CA ASP A 37 23.54 2.75 3.75
C ASP A 37 22.33 1.81 3.85
N GLU A 38 21.17 2.31 4.26
CA GLU A 38 19.93 1.53 4.40
C GLU A 38 19.30 1.17 3.05
N VAL A 39 19.44 2.04 2.03
CA VAL A 39 18.90 1.80 0.69
C VAL A 39 20.01 1.25 -0.21
N GLY A 40 21.01 2.07 -0.51
CA GLY A 40 22.17 1.69 -1.29
C GLY A 40 21.84 1.27 -2.72
N PRO A 41 22.84 0.76 -3.47
CA PRO A 41 22.61 0.22 -4.80
C PRO A 41 21.59 -0.94 -4.81
N ASP A 42 21.64 -1.84 -3.81
CA ASP A 42 20.74 -3.00 -3.76
C ASP A 42 19.29 -2.61 -3.49
N GLY A 43 19.04 -1.65 -2.58
CA GLY A 43 17.69 -1.16 -2.32
C GLY A 43 17.13 -0.38 -3.51
N GLN A 44 17.93 0.47 -4.17
CA GLN A 44 17.46 1.14 -5.37
C GLN A 44 17.17 0.16 -6.51
N LYS A 45 17.97 -0.91 -6.65
CA LYS A 45 17.70 -1.99 -7.58
C LYS A 45 16.35 -2.66 -7.29
N ARG A 46 16.08 -3.00 -6.03
CA ARG A 46 14.79 -3.58 -5.61
C ARG A 46 13.60 -2.66 -5.90
N LEU A 47 13.77 -1.35 -5.75
CA LEU A 47 12.72 -0.40 -6.14
C LEU A 47 12.49 -0.46 -7.66
N LEU A 48 13.54 -0.38 -8.47
CA LEU A 48 13.43 -0.41 -9.94
C LEU A 48 12.90 -1.75 -10.49
N GLU A 49 13.09 -2.85 -9.76
CA GLU A 49 12.54 -4.17 -10.11
C GLU A 49 11.15 -4.41 -9.50
N GLY A 50 10.76 -3.61 -8.50
CA GLY A 50 9.53 -3.77 -7.75
C GLY A 50 8.30 -3.20 -8.46
N SER A 51 7.15 -3.71 -8.05
CA SER A 51 5.86 -3.39 -8.62
C SER A 51 4.80 -3.14 -7.55
N VAL A 52 4.00 -2.09 -7.74
CA VAL A 52 2.95 -1.69 -6.78
C VAL A 52 1.64 -1.47 -7.50
N LEU A 53 0.56 -2.10 -7.02
CA LEU A 53 -0.80 -1.80 -7.44
C LEU A 53 -1.40 -0.75 -6.50
N VAL A 54 -1.70 0.44 -7.00
CA VAL A 54 -2.38 1.51 -6.26
C VAL A 54 -3.87 1.47 -6.60
N VAL A 55 -4.70 1.14 -5.61
CA VAL A 55 -6.16 1.11 -5.76
C VAL A 55 -6.74 2.43 -5.25
N GLY A 56 -7.12 3.29 -6.18
CA GLY A 56 -7.59 4.66 -5.98
C GLY A 56 -6.49 5.69 -6.30
N ALA A 57 -6.73 6.54 -7.28
CA ALA A 57 -5.91 7.70 -7.64
C ALA A 57 -6.38 8.99 -6.91
N GLY A 58 -7.18 8.83 -5.86
CA GLY A 58 -7.76 9.92 -5.08
C GLY A 58 -6.78 10.63 -4.12
N GLY A 59 -7.29 11.11 -2.99
CA GLY A 59 -6.52 11.96 -2.07
C GLY A 59 -5.33 11.22 -1.42
N LEU A 60 -5.50 9.94 -1.09
CA LEU A 60 -4.44 9.07 -0.55
C LEU A 60 -3.50 8.58 -1.65
N GLY A 61 -4.07 8.15 -2.78
CA GLY A 61 -3.32 7.61 -3.91
C GLY A 61 -2.42 8.65 -4.56
N SER A 62 -2.87 9.90 -4.65
CA SER A 62 -2.11 11.02 -5.22
C SER A 62 -0.68 11.12 -4.65
N PRO A 63 -0.46 11.47 -3.36
CA PRO A 63 0.89 11.54 -2.80
C PRO A 63 1.64 10.20 -2.87
N ALA A 64 0.94 9.07 -2.76
CA ALA A 64 1.58 7.76 -2.85
C ALA A 64 2.19 7.53 -4.24
N ILE A 65 1.41 7.74 -5.31
CA ILE A 65 1.86 7.66 -6.70
C ILE A 65 3.04 8.60 -6.93
N GLN A 66 2.98 9.84 -6.45
CA GLN A 66 4.07 10.81 -6.59
C GLN A 66 5.39 10.28 -6.01
N TYR A 67 5.36 9.81 -4.76
CA TYR A 67 6.58 9.41 -4.07
C TYR A 67 7.08 8.03 -4.50
N LEU A 68 6.21 7.09 -4.85
CA LEU A 68 6.60 5.80 -5.41
C LEU A 68 7.24 5.97 -6.80
N ALA A 69 6.65 6.82 -7.65
CA ALA A 69 7.25 7.16 -8.94
C ALA A 69 8.59 7.89 -8.76
N ALA A 70 8.68 8.89 -7.87
CA ALA A 70 9.92 9.60 -7.60
C ALA A 70 11.02 8.69 -7.04
N ALA A 71 10.67 7.71 -6.21
CA ALA A 71 11.59 6.73 -5.66
C ALA A 71 12.12 5.73 -6.70
N GLY A 72 11.47 5.67 -7.87
CA GLY A 72 11.84 4.74 -8.95
C GLY A 72 11.30 3.34 -8.71
N VAL A 73 10.08 3.20 -8.19
CA VAL A 73 9.36 1.91 -8.24
C VAL A 73 9.15 1.55 -9.70
N GLY A 74 9.67 0.41 -10.16
CA GLY A 74 9.76 0.08 -11.58
C GLY A 74 8.43 0.01 -12.30
N ARG A 75 7.40 -0.54 -11.64
CA ARG A 75 6.04 -0.64 -12.19
C ARG A 75 4.98 -0.16 -11.22
N LEU A 76 4.08 0.71 -11.70
CA LEU A 76 2.90 1.16 -10.98
C LEU A 76 1.64 0.75 -11.75
N GLY A 77 0.80 -0.09 -11.15
CA GLY A 77 -0.57 -0.28 -11.58
C GLY A 77 -1.47 0.74 -10.90
N ILE A 78 -2.38 1.38 -11.62
CA ILE A 78 -3.31 2.36 -11.05
C ILE A 78 -4.74 1.95 -11.41
N VAL A 79 -5.54 1.62 -10.38
CA VAL A 79 -6.94 1.22 -10.52
C VAL A 79 -7.83 2.35 -9.99
N ASP A 80 -8.68 2.92 -10.84
CA ASP A 80 -9.68 3.92 -10.47
C ASP A 80 -10.75 4.00 -11.58
N ASP A 81 -12.03 4.03 -11.22
CA ASP A 81 -13.14 4.13 -12.19
C ASP A 81 -13.70 5.55 -12.36
N ASP A 82 -13.18 6.53 -11.61
CA ASP A 82 -13.66 7.89 -11.66
C ASP A 82 -12.93 8.76 -12.70
N VAL A 83 -13.57 9.89 -13.00
CA VAL A 83 -12.96 11.02 -13.71
C VAL A 83 -12.52 12.11 -12.73
N VAL A 84 -11.59 12.97 -13.16
CA VAL A 84 -11.13 14.11 -12.37
C VAL A 84 -12.25 15.15 -12.25
N GLU A 85 -12.61 15.49 -11.02
CA GLU A 85 -13.52 16.60 -10.74
C GLU A 85 -12.78 17.81 -10.14
N ARG A 86 -13.21 19.03 -10.47
CA ARG A 86 -12.62 20.25 -9.89
C ARG A 86 -12.69 20.28 -8.35
N SER A 87 -13.73 19.72 -7.76
CA SER A 87 -13.93 19.59 -6.31
C SER A 87 -12.82 18.77 -5.63
N ASN A 88 -12.15 17.91 -6.40
CA ASN A 88 -11.16 16.97 -5.92
C ASN A 88 -9.75 17.58 -5.85
N LEU A 89 -9.47 18.60 -6.67
CA LEU A 89 -8.14 19.21 -6.85
C LEU A 89 -7.56 19.85 -5.57
N GLN A 90 -8.38 20.10 -4.54
CA GLN A 90 -7.91 20.57 -3.24
C GLN A 90 -7.08 19.53 -2.46
N ARG A 91 -7.13 18.25 -2.87
CA ARG A 91 -6.40 17.14 -2.21
C ARG A 91 -5.84 16.08 -3.16
N GLN A 92 -6.27 16.03 -4.42
CA GLN A 92 -5.81 15.04 -5.40
C GLN A 92 -4.71 15.63 -6.30
N ILE A 93 -3.50 15.71 -5.75
CA ILE A 93 -2.42 16.55 -6.27
C ILE A 93 -1.64 15.94 -7.45
N VAL A 94 -1.97 14.73 -7.91
CA VAL A 94 -1.47 14.22 -9.21
C VAL A 94 -2.29 14.75 -10.40
N HIS A 95 -3.46 15.34 -10.15
CA HIS A 95 -4.33 15.92 -11.17
C HIS A 95 -4.24 17.45 -11.21
N GLY A 96 -4.54 18.05 -12.36
CA GLY A 96 -4.62 19.50 -12.52
C GLY A 96 -5.97 19.97 -13.09
N ASP A 97 -6.17 21.30 -13.13
CA ASP A 97 -7.36 21.91 -13.75
C ASP A 97 -7.53 21.53 -15.23
N ALA A 98 -6.43 21.23 -15.93
CA ALA A 98 -6.45 20.78 -17.32
C ALA A 98 -6.97 19.34 -17.48
N ASP A 99 -7.04 18.57 -16.39
CA ASP A 99 -7.43 17.16 -16.40
C ASP A 99 -8.90 16.93 -16.06
N VAL A 100 -9.64 17.98 -15.70
CA VAL A 100 -11.07 17.86 -15.37
C VAL A 100 -11.83 17.15 -16.50
N ASP A 101 -12.69 16.20 -16.11
CA ASP A 101 -13.46 15.29 -16.96
C ASP A 101 -12.65 14.18 -17.65
N ARG A 102 -11.32 14.09 -17.45
CA ARG A 102 -10.51 12.94 -17.90
C ARG A 102 -10.54 11.80 -16.87
N PRO A 103 -10.37 10.53 -17.30
CA PRO A 103 -10.16 9.42 -16.36
C PRO A 103 -8.99 9.70 -15.41
N LYS A 104 -9.18 9.46 -14.11
CA LYS A 104 -8.12 9.70 -13.11
C LYS A 104 -6.87 8.89 -13.40
N VAL A 105 -7.02 7.63 -13.83
CA VAL A 105 -5.91 6.75 -14.15
C VAL A 105 -5.02 7.30 -15.26
N GLU A 106 -5.60 7.93 -16.28
CA GLU A 106 -4.85 8.56 -17.38
C GLU A 106 -4.11 9.81 -16.90
N SER A 107 -4.78 10.68 -16.13
CA SER A 107 -4.16 11.89 -15.58
C SER A 107 -3.00 11.55 -14.63
N ALA A 108 -3.15 10.50 -13.82
CA ALA A 108 -2.08 10.03 -12.94
C ALA A 108 -0.90 9.43 -13.73
N ALA A 109 -1.17 8.68 -14.81
CA ALA A 109 -0.12 8.15 -15.69
C ALA A 109 0.68 9.28 -16.35
N ASP A 110 0.01 10.30 -16.91
CA ASP A 110 0.68 11.48 -17.49
C ASP A 110 1.58 12.18 -16.46
N TYR A 111 1.12 12.30 -15.21
CA TYR A 111 1.91 12.86 -14.12
C TYR A 111 3.18 12.04 -13.86
N VAL A 112 3.05 10.71 -13.78
CA VAL A 112 4.20 9.81 -13.55
C VAL A 112 5.19 9.89 -14.71
N ASP A 113 4.73 9.84 -15.95
CA ASP A 113 5.58 9.94 -17.14
C ASP A 113 6.36 11.25 -17.17
N ALA A 114 5.73 12.36 -16.79
CA ALA A 114 6.37 13.67 -16.70
C ALA A 114 7.39 13.74 -15.56
N LEU A 115 7.12 13.10 -14.42
CA LEU A 115 7.98 13.09 -13.26
C LEU A 115 9.18 12.14 -13.44
N ASN A 116 8.93 10.91 -13.84
CA ASN A 116 9.90 9.84 -13.92
C ASN A 116 9.62 8.84 -15.07
N PRO A 117 10.21 9.05 -16.25
CA PRO A 117 10.01 8.18 -17.40
C PRO A 117 10.69 6.81 -17.29
N ASP A 118 11.40 6.53 -16.19
CA ASP A 118 11.93 5.19 -15.89
C ASP A 118 10.84 4.24 -15.35
N VAL A 119 9.71 4.78 -14.89
CA VAL A 119 8.64 4.04 -14.25
C VAL A 119 7.60 3.64 -15.28
N SER A 120 7.28 2.35 -15.35
CA SER A 120 6.20 1.84 -16.20
C SER A 120 4.87 1.99 -15.48
N VAL A 121 3.87 2.58 -16.13
CA VAL A 121 2.51 2.71 -15.58
C VAL A 121 1.52 1.85 -16.36
N GLU A 122 0.74 1.06 -15.64
CA GLU A 122 -0.41 0.31 -16.16
C GLU A 122 -1.70 0.92 -15.62
N THR A 123 -2.59 1.37 -16.52
CA THR A 123 -3.86 1.99 -16.14
C THR A 123 -4.99 0.98 -16.20
N HIS A 124 -5.82 0.97 -15.16
CA HIS A 124 -7.00 0.14 -15.05
C HIS A 124 -8.20 1.02 -14.73
N GLU A 125 -8.86 1.55 -15.77
CA GLU A 125 -10.10 2.34 -15.65
C GLU A 125 -11.29 1.42 -15.34
N THR A 126 -11.30 0.84 -14.14
CA THR A 126 -12.30 -0.12 -13.70
C THR A 126 -12.47 -0.05 -12.19
N ARG A 127 -13.67 -0.41 -11.75
CA ARG A 127 -13.91 -0.69 -10.34
C ARG A 127 -13.29 -2.04 -9.98
N LEU A 128 -12.71 -2.13 -8.78
CA LEU A 128 -12.27 -3.41 -8.23
C LEU A 128 -13.49 -4.22 -7.76
N THR A 129 -13.53 -5.49 -8.16
CA THR A 129 -14.64 -6.43 -7.92
C THR A 129 -14.10 -7.83 -7.66
N PRO A 130 -14.88 -8.74 -7.06
CA PRO A 130 -14.47 -10.14 -6.91
C PRO A 130 -14.05 -10.79 -8.23
N ASP A 131 -14.71 -10.42 -9.34
CA ASP A 131 -14.46 -11.00 -10.67
C ASP A 131 -13.11 -10.60 -11.29
N ASN A 132 -12.51 -9.48 -10.86
CA ASN A 132 -11.30 -8.93 -11.48
C ASN A 132 -10.11 -8.74 -10.52
N VAL A 133 -10.31 -8.85 -9.21
CA VAL A 133 -9.24 -8.59 -8.22
C VAL A 133 -8.06 -9.54 -8.39
N ALA A 134 -8.32 -10.82 -8.71
CA ALA A 134 -7.27 -11.80 -8.89
C ALA A 134 -6.33 -11.44 -10.05
N ASP A 135 -6.89 -11.10 -11.20
CA ASP A 135 -6.11 -10.73 -12.39
C ASP A 135 -5.35 -9.41 -12.18
N LEU A 136 -5.97 -8.44 -11.49
CA LEU A 136 -5.36 -7.13 -11.25
C LEU A 136 -4.22 -7.19 -10.23
N VAL A 137 -4.28 -8.09 -9.24
CA VAL A 137 -3.29 -8.18 -8.16
C VAL A 137 -2.16 -9.16 -8.47
N ALA A 138 -2.40 -10.20 -9.28
CA ALA A 138 -1.51 -11.36 -9.44
C ALA A 138 -0.02 -11.05 -9.69
N ASP A 139 0.28 -9.97 -10.42
CA ASP A 139 1.64 -9.65 -10.85
C ASP A 139 2.30 -8.54 -10.01
N TYR A 140 1.67 -8.05 -8.93
CA TYR A 140 2.23 -6.97 -8.11
C TYR A 140 2.84 -7.50 -6.80
N ASP A 141 4.00 -6.96 -6.42
CA ASP A 141 4.67 -7.35 -5.17
C ASP A 141 3.90 -6.89 -3.93
N VAL A 142 3.24 -5.74 -4.02
CA VAL A 142 2.47 -5.13 -2.92
C VAL A 142 1.33 -4.27 -3.46
N VAL A 143 0.20 -4.30 -2.76
CA VAL A 143 -0.96 -3.46 -3.01
C VAL A 143 -0.97 -2.27 -2.05
N LEU A 144 -1.28 -1.08 -2.55
CA LEU A 144 -1.57 0.11 -1.75
C LEU A 144 -3.06 0.41 -1.85
N ASP A 145 -3.78 0.24 -0.75
CA ASP A 145 -5.20 0.56 -0.65
C ASP A 145 -5.37 2.05 -0.32
N ALA A 146 -5.76 2.81 -1.33
CA ALA A 146 -6.12 4.21 -1.25
C ALA A 146 -7.63 4.43 -1.52
N SER A 147 -8.43 3.37 -1.35
CA SER A 147 -9.87 3.39 -1.61
C SER A 147 -10.65 4.12 -0.51
N ASP A 148 -11.76 4.73 -0.89
CA ASP A 148 -12.60 5.53 0.00
C ASP A 148 -13.91 4.84 0.41
N ASN A 149 -14.09 3.56 0.06
CA ASN A 149 -15.28 2.79 0.37
C ASN A 149 -14.93 1.47 1.07
N PHE A 150 -15.83 0.99 1.92
CA PHE A 150 -15.60 -0.22 2.70
C PHE A 150 -15.52 -1.48 1.84
N ALA A 151 -16.39 -1.64 0.83
CA ALA A 151 -16.43 -2.84 -0.01
C ALA A 151 -15.06 -3.16 -0.62
N THR A 152 -14.39 -2.16 -1.20
CA THR A 152 -13.03 -2.32 -1.76
C THR A 152 -12.00 -2.69 -0.69
N ARG A 153 -12.06 -2.10 0.52
CA ARG A 153 -11.15 -2.41 1.62
C ARG A 153 -11.25 -3.86 2.07
N TYR A 154 -12.48 -4.36 2.25
CA TYR A 154 -12.72 -5.75 2.63
C TYR A 154 -12.32 -6.72 1.51
N LEU A 155 -12.66 -6.41 0.25
CA LEU A 155 -12.27 -7.21 -0.90
C LEU A 155 -10.75 -7.33 -1.02
N LEU A 156 -10.03 -6.21 -0.94
CA LEU A 156 -8.57 -6.19 -0.99
C LEU A 156 -7.95 -6.97 0.17
N ASN A 157 -8.45 -6.77 1.38
CA ASN A 157 -8.00 -7.53 2.54
C ASN A 157 -8.13 -9.03 2.30
N ASP A 158 -9.34 -9.49 1.96
CA ASP A 158 -9.63 -10.91 1.86
C ASP A 158 -8.79 -11.55 0.75
N HIS A 159 -8.73 -10.90 -0.42
CA HIS A 159 -7.90 -11.36 -1.52
C HIS A 159 -6.41 -11.43 -1.13
N CYS A 160 -5.85 -10.36 -0.57
CA CYS A 160 -4.43 -10.30 -0.21
C CYS A 160 -4.06 -11.32 0.89
N VAL A 161 -4.97 -11.58 1.83
CA VAL A 161 -4.77 -12.64 2.84
C VAL A 161 -4.74 -14.02 2.18
N LEU A 162 -5.67 -14.30 1.27
CA LEU A 162 -5.77 -15.59 0.57
C LEU A 162 -4.59 -15.85 -0.36
N THR A 163 -4.05 -14.82 -1.02
CA THR A 163 -2.91 -14.94 -1.94
C THR A 163 -1.55 -14.76 -1.30
N GLY A 164 -1.50 -14.26 -0.05
CA GLY A 164 -0.25 -13.89 0.61
C GLY A 164 0.38 -12.61 0.04
N THR A 165 -0.38 -11.78 -0.67
CA THR A 165 0.11 -10.51 -1.23
C THR A 165 0.17 -9.45 -0.13
N ALA A 166 1.25 -8.67 -0.07
CA ALA A 166 1.34 -7.59 0.91
C ALA A 166 0.36 -6.43 0.60
N LEU A 167 -0.14 -5.78 1.63
CA LEU A 167 -1.13 -4.71 1.55
C LEU A 167 -0.78 -3.55 2.49
N SER A 168 -0.57 -2.34 1.95
CA SER A 168 -0.48 -1.10 2.75
C SER A 168 -1.83 -0.40 2.74
N HIS A 169 -2.52 -0.41 3.88
CA HIS A 169 -3.85 0.16 4.04
C HIS A 169 -3.81 1.57 4.61
N GLY A 170 -4.61 2.47 4.05
CA GLY A 170 -4.80 3.83 4.54
C GLY A 170 -6.27 4.22 4.57
N ALA A 171 -6.67 4.91 5.63
CA ALA A 171 -8.00 5.49 5.76
C ALA A 171 -7.94 6.87 6.40
N ILE A 172 -8.93 7.70 6.08
CA ILE A 172 -9.05 9.06 6.62
C ILE A 172 -10.50 9.41 6.93
N TYR A 173 -10.68 10.27 7.92
CA TYR A 173 -11.97 10.85 8.26
C TYR A 173 -11.75 12.23 8.92
N ARG A 174 -12.24 13.30 8.28
CA ARG A 174 -12.15 14.70 8.76
C ARG A 174 -10.70 15.18 9.01
N PHE A 175 -10.19 14.95 10.21
CA PHE A 175 -8.85 15.32 10.70
C PHE A 175 -8.04 14.11 11.18
N GLU A 176 -8.60 12.91 11.08
CA GLU A 176 -8.02 11.66 11.58
C GLU A 176 -7.57 10.79 10.41
N GLY A 177 -6.37 10.25 10.51
CA GLY A 177 -5.79 9.30 9.56
C GLY A 177 -5.41 8.00 10.24
N GLN A 178 -5.47 6.91 9.50
CA GLN A 178 -5.11 5.57 9.96
C GLN A 178 -4.26 4.88 8.90
N VAL A 179 -3.18 4.22 9.32
CA VAL A 179 -2.31 3.43 8.44
C VAL A 179 -1.87 2.15 9.12
N THR A 180 -1.87 1.05 8.37
CA THR A 180 -1.22 -0.20 8.77
C THR A 180 -0.71 -0.95 7.54
N THR A 181 0.14 -1.94 7.75
CA THR A 181 0.71 -2.77 6.70
C THR A 181 0.46 -4.22 7.04
N PHE A 182 -0.08 -4.98 6.10
CA PHE A 182 -0.27 -6.42 6.23
C PHE A 182 0.71 -7.09 5.28
N THR A 183 1.78 -7.74 5.77
CA THR A 183 2.70 -8.43 4.86
C THR A 183 2.11 -9.74 4.34
N ASN A 184 1.15 -10.30 5.09
CA ASN A 184 0.50 -11.58 4.83
C ASN A 184 1.49 -12.76 4.73
N GLU A 185 2.73 -12.60 5.23
CA GLU A 185 3.73 -13.65 5.30
C GLU A 185 3.39 -14.66 6.43
N ARG A 186 2.55 -15.63 6.09
CA ARG A 186 2.13 -16.70 7.01
C ARG A 186 3.19 -17.82 7.04
N THR A 187 4.35 -17.57 7.66
CA THR A 187 5.41 -18.58 7.82
C THR A 187 5.69 -18.90 9.29
N GLY A 188 5.56 -20.17 9.67
CA GLY A 188 5.94 -20.66 10.99
C GLY A 188 4.96 -20.25 12.11
N SER A 189 5.48 -19.54 13.12
CA SER A 189 4.76 -19.20 14.37
C SER A 189 4.25 -17.76 14.45
N SER A 190 4.43 -16.95 13.40
CA SER A 190 3.82 -15.62 13.30
C SER A 190 2.52 -15.73 12.54
N ASP A 191 1.44 -15.32 13.20
CA ASP A 191 0.12 -15.16 12.59
C ASP A 191 -0.19 -13.65 12.53
N PRO A 192 0.16 -12.97 11.42
CA PRO A 192 -0.07 -11.53 11.31
C PRO A 192 -1.59 -11.25 11.24
N PRO A 193 -2.08 -10.21 11.93
CA PRO A 193 -3.48 -9.82 11.83
C PRO A 193 -3.79 -9.34 10.41
N CYS A 194 -5.05 -9.45 10.01
CA CYS A 194 -5.57 -8.82 8.80
C CYS A 194 -6.52 -7.67 9.14
N TYR A 195 -7.05 -6.98 8.13
CA TYR A 195 -8.03 -5.90 8.32
C TYR A 195 -9.27 -6.36 9.09
N ARG A 196 -9.79 -7.56 8.81
CA ARG A 196 -10.92 -8.16 9.54
C ARG A 196 -10.61 -8.47 11.00
N CYS A 197 -9.34 -8.62 11.40
CA CYS A 197 -8.98 -8.73 12.82
C CYS A 197 -9.22 -7.41 13.57
N ILE A 198 -9.08 -6.28 12.88
CA ILE A 198 -9.30 -4.93 13.43
C ILE A 198 -10.78 -4.55 13.34
N PHE A 199 -11.37 -4.77 12.16
CA PHE A 199 -12.73 -4.40 11.81
C PHE A 199 -13.47 -5.62 11.22
N PRO A 200 -14.09 -6.48 12.05
CA PRO A 200 -14.66 -7.76 11.59
C PRO A 200 -15.65 -7.65 10.43
N GLU A 201 -16.52 -6.64 10.47
CA GLU A 201 -17.56 -6.39 9.49
C GLU A 201 -17.63 -4.91 9.13
N ALA A 202 -18.05 -4.61 7.90
CA ALA A 202 -18.23 -3.23 7.47
C ALA A 202 -19.41 -2.60 8.24
N PRO A 203 -19.37 -1.29 8.51
CA PRO A 203 -20.51 -0.58 9.07
C PRO A 203 -21.73 -0.70 8.15
N GLU A 204 -22.94 -0.65 8.72
CA GLU A 204 -24.17 -0.63 7.92
C GLU A 204 -24.15 0.56 6.93
N PRO A 205 -24.61 0.37 5.68
CA PRO A 205 -24.63 1.43 4.68
C PRO A 205 -25.29 2.72 5.18
N GLY A 206 -24.59 3.85 5.01
CA GLY A 206 -25.06 5.17 5.40
C GLY A 206 -24.88 5.53 6.88
N THR A 207 -24.32 4.65 7.70
CA THR A 207 -23.99 4.98 9.11
C THR A 207 -22.72 5.81 9.25
N VAL A 208 -21.75 5.60 8.36
CA VAL A 208 -20.53 6.39 8.24
C VAL A 208 -20.64 7.24 6.99
N PRO A 209 -20.69 8.58 7.09
CA PRO A 209 -20.77 9.43 5.91
C PRO A 209 -19.44 9.46 5.16
N ASP A 210 -19.49 9.58 3.85
CA ASP A 210 -18.29 9.64 3.01
C ASP A 210 -17.51 10.96 3.17
N CYS A 211 -16.28 10.99 2.66
CA CYS A 211 -15.43 12.18 2.69
C CYS A 211 -16.00 13.35 1.88
N ALA A 212 -16.77 13.06 0.82
CA ALA A 212 -17.37 14.08 -0.04
C ALA A 212 -18.47 14.88 0.69
N THR A 213 -19.21 14.23 1.57
CA THR A 213 -20.31 14.81 2.35
C THR A 213 -19.83 15.44 3.66
N THR A 214 -18.90 14.79 4.37
CA THR A 214 -18.42 15.29 5.68
C THR A 214 -17.34 16.37 5.54
N GLY A 215 -16.58 16.33 4.44
CA GLY A 215 -15.38 17.12 4.23
C GLY A 215 -14.17 16.54 4.96
N VAL A 216 -13.00 16.74 4.37
CA VAL A 216 -11.70 16.31 4.90
C VAL A 216 -10.69 17.45 4.76
N LEU A 217 -9.81 17.61 5.74
CA LEU A 217 -8.70 18.55 5.65
C LEU A 217 -7.80 18.13 4.49
N GLY A 218 -7.67 18.96 3.44
CA GLY A 218 -7.04 18.55 2.18
C GLY A 218 -5.62 17.98 2.28
N VAL A 219 -4.84 18.44 3.28
CA VAL A 219 -3.47 17.96 3.52
C VAL A 219 -3.42 16.60 4.24
N LEU A 220 -4.47 16.21 4.96
CA LEU A 220 -4.54 14.96 5.72
C LEU A 220 -4.30 13.72 4.83
N PRO A 221 -5.02 13.54 3.70
CA PRO A 221 -4.70 12.47 2.76
C PRO A 221 -3.24 12.51 2.27
N GLY A 222 -2.69 13.71 2.08
CA GLY A 222 -1.29 13.94 1.74
C GLY A 222 -0.34 13.23 2.70
N THR A 223 -0.48 13.51 4.01
CA THR A 223 0.34 12.90 5.05
C THR A 223 0.16 11.38 5.10
N VAL A 224 -1.08 10.90 5.08
CA VAL A 224 -1.39 9.46 5.21
C VAL A 224 -0.87 8.67 4.00
N GLY A 225 -1.06 9.17 2.79
CA GLY A 225 -0.54 8.53 1.57
C GLY A 225 0.99 8.53 1.51
N CYS A 226 1.67 9.55 2.04
CA CYS A 226 3.13 9.54 2.21
C CYS A 226 3.60 8.46 3.20
N VAL A 227 2.85 8.22 4.29
CA VAL A 227 3.14 7.12 5.21
C VAL A 227 2.95 5.78 4.50
N GLN A 228 1.87 5.58 3.74
CA GLN A 228 1.67 4.36 2.95
C GLN A 228 2.82 4.12 1.94
N ALA A 229 3.23 5.15 1.20
CA ALA A 229 4.38 5.05 0.30
C ALA A 229 5.68 4.70 1.04
N THR A 230 5.87 5.21 2.26
CA THR A 230 7.00 4.85 3.12
C THR A 230 6.97 3.38 3.50
N GLU A 231 5.81 2.83 3.86
CA GLU A 231 5.63 1.40 4.15
C GLU A 231 5.94 0.53 2.94
N VAL A 232 5.43 0.91 1.76
CA VAL A 232 5.69 0.20 0.50
C VAL A 232 7.18 0.22 0.14
N VAL A 233 7.85 1.37 0.24
CA VAL A 233 9.29 1.46 -0.02
C VAL A 233 10.08 0.56 0.94
N LYS A 234 9.77 0.60 2.24
CA LYS A 234 10.39 -0.28 3.25
C LYS A 234 10.20 -1.76 2.93
N TYR A 235 8.98 -2.14 2.53
CA TYR A 235 8.64 -3.50 2.13
C TYR A 235 9.50 -3.95 0.93
N LEU A 236 9.47 -3.20 -0.17
CA LEU A 236 10.20 -3.54 -1.40
C LEU A 236 11.72 -3.65 -1.17
N ILE A 237 12.31 -2.74 -0.40
CA ILE A 237 13.75 -2.82 -0.11
C ILE A 237 14.07 -3.85 0.98
N GLY A 238 13.09 -4.38 1.70
CA GLY A 238 13.25 -5.33 2.80
C GLY A 238 14.02 -4.74 3.98
N LYS A 239 13.74 -3.48 4.35
CA LYS A 239 14.44 -2.76 5.43
C LYS A 239 13.48 -1.95 6.29
N GLY A 240 13.89 -1.73 7.54
CA GLY A 240 13.11 -1.02 8.53
C GLY A 240 12.09 -1.92 9.22
N GLU A 241 11.25 -1.31 10.05
CA GLU A 241 10.20 -2.02 10.78
C GLU A 241 8.84 -1.69 10.16
N SER A 242 8.15 -2.70 9.64
CA SER A 242 6.80 -2.58 9.06
C SER A 242 5.77 -2.19 10.13
N LEU A 243 4.69 -1.50 9.74
CA LEU A 243 3.49 -1.31 10.56
C LEU A 243 2.66 -2.60 10.75
N GLU A 244 3.14 -3.75 10.32
CA GLU A 244 2.50 -5.03 10.65
C GLU A 244 2.31 -5.22 12.17
N GLY A 245 1.11 -5.64 12.55
CA GLY A 245 0.70 -5.75 13.94
C GLY A 245 0.52 -4.41 14.65
N ARG A 246 0.53 -3.27 13.93
CA ARG A 246 0.39 -1.93 14.49
C ARG A 246 -0.53 -1.05 13.65
N LEU A 247 -1.50 -0.41 14.29
CA LEU A 247 -2.33 0.64 13.69
C LEU A 247 -1.76 2.00 14.06
N LEU A 248 -1.20 2.72 13.09
CA LEU A 248 -0.80 4.11 13.25
C LEU A 248 -2.04 5.01 13.14
N LEU A 249 -2.25 5.83 14.16
CA LEU A 249 -3.28 6.86 14.25
C LEU A 249 -2.62 8.23 14.12
N TYR A 250 -3.14 9.06 13.23
CA TYR A 250 -2.71 10.45 13.03
C TYR A 250 -3.87 11.39 13.32
N ASP A 251 -3.73 12.27 14.32
CA ASP A 251 -4.64 13.38 14.54
C ASP A 251 -4.00 14.67 14.02
N ALA A 252 -4.59 15.28 12.99
CA ALA A 252 -4.08 16.50 12.38
C ALA A 252 -4.41 17.78 13.17
N MET A 253 -5.41 17.75 14.05
CA MET A 253 -5.75 18.89 14.92
C MET A 253 -4.76 19.00 16.07
N ASP A 254 -4.48 17.87 16.71
CA ASP A 254 -3.55 17.80 17.84
C ASP A 254 -2.09 17.60 17.37
N MET A 255 -1.89 17.28 16.08
CA MET A 255 -0.60 16.93 15.49
C MET A 255 0.10 15.79 16.24
N SER A 256 -0.65 14.75 16.59
CA SER A 256 -0.17 13.56 17.29
C SER A 256 -0.10 12.35 16.37
N PHE A 257 0.84 11.46 16.68
CA PHE A 257 0.99 10.15 16.06
C PHE A 257 1.05 9.11 17.17
N GLU A 258 0.10 8.18 17.17
CA GLU A 258 -0.01 7.12 18.16
C GLU A 258 -0.06 5.76 17.46
N THR A 259 0.50 4.73 18.07
CA THR A 259 0.42 3.36 17.54
C THR A 259 -0.32 2.48 18.53
N VAL A 260 -1.28 1.70 18.03
CA VAL A 260 -1.99 0.69 18.79
C VAL A 260 -1.57 -0.69 18.28
N ASP A 261 -1.21 -1.59 19.19
CA ASP A 261 -0.89 -2.97 18.82
C ASP A 261 -2.16 -3.71 18.36
N VAL A 262 -2.03 -4.43 17.26
CA VAL A 262 -3.08 -5.25 16.66
C VAL A 262 -2.70 -6.71 16.78
N LEU A 263 -3.61 -7.52 17.29
CA LEU A 263 -3.44 -8.96 17.44
C LEU A 263 -4.27 -9.69 16.39
N SER A 264 -3.80 -10.85 15.93
CA SER A 264 -4.64 -11.74 15.13
C SER A 264 -5.83 -12.21 15.96
N ASN A 265 -6.96 -12.40 15.28
CA ASN A 265 -8.17 -12.94 15.86
C ASN A 265 -8.30 -14.41 15.43
N PRO A 266 -8.25 -15.39 16.35
CA PRO A 266 -8.42 -16.81 16.03
C PRO A 266 -9.76 -17.13 15.35
N ASP A 267 -10.79 -16.33 15.63
CA ASP A 267 -12.13 -16.44 15.05
C ASP A 267 -12.30 -15.56 13.79
N CYS A 268 -11.19 -15.07 13.20
CA CYS A 268 -11.27 -14.26 11.99
C CYS A 268 -11.75 -15.12 10.80
N PRO A 269 -12.78 -14.70 10.05
CA PRO A 269 -13.37 -15.53 9.00
C PRO A 269 -12.44 -15.73 7.80
N VAL A 270 -11.34 -15.00 7.68
CA VAL A 270 -10.37 -15.16 6.57
C VAL A 270 -9.00 -15.67 7.01
N CYS A 271 -8.53 -15.27 8.19
CA CYS A 271 -7.19 -15.62 8.64
C CYS A 271 -7.13 -16.39 9.97
N GLY A 272 -8.28 -16.77 10.52
CA GLY A 272 -8.38 -17.50 11.78
C GLY A 272 -8.00 -18.98 11.65
N ASP A 273 -8.21 -19.72 12.73
CA ASP A 273 -7.86 -21.15 12.81
C ASP A 273 -8.80 -22.03 11.95
N ASP A 274 -10.02 -21.58 11.70
CA ASP A 274 -11.05 -22.24 10.88
C ASP A 274 -11.69 -21.19 9.94
N PRO A 275 -11.03 -20.82 8.83
CA PRO A 275 -11.49 -19.75 7.95
C PRO A 275 -12.77 -20.14 7.21
N GLU A 276 -13.74 -19.25 7.21
CA GLU A 276 -15.02 -19.38 6.49
C GLU A 276 -14.93 -18.82 5.06
N ILE A 277 -14.02 -17.85 4.83
CA ILE A 277 -13.74 -17.23 3.53
C ILE A 277 -12.55 -17.96 2.90
N GLU A 278 -12.83 -18.83 1.93
CA GLU A 278 -11.80 -19.50 1.11
C GLU A 278 -11.65 -18.87 -0.29
N SER A 279 -12.66 -18.10 -0.72
CA SER A 279 -12.65 -17.32 -1.97
C SER A 279 -13.40 -16.00 -1.78
N VAL A 280 -12.95 -14.96 -2.48
CA VAL A 280 -13.65 -13.67 -2.52
C VAL A 280 -14.95 -13.75 -3.33
N GLU A 281 -15.11 -14.75 -4.20
CA GLU A 281 -16.35 -14.94 -4.96
C GLU A 281 -17.53 -15.36 -4.07
N ASP A 282 -17.25 -15.92 -2.89
CA ASP A 282 -18.26 -16.41 -1.94
C ASP A 282 -18.80 -15.30 -1.00
N VAL A 283 -18.24 -14.09 -1.09
CA VAL A 283 -18.56 -12.98 -0.20
C VAL A 283 -19.31 -11.88 -0.94
N ALA A 284 -20.42 -11.44 -0.37
CA ALA A 284 -21.11 -10.23 -0.85
C ALA A 284 -20.38 -8.99 -0.31
N TYR A 285 -19.60 -8.33 -1.16
CA TYR A 285 -18.99 -7.02 -0.87
C TYR A 285 -19.97 -5.87 -1.12
N ASP A 286 -21.19 -6.04 -0.63
CA ASP A 286 -22.20 -5.01 -0.50
C ASP A 286 -22.69 -4.98 0.95
N GLY A 287 -23.32 -3.89 1.37
CA GLY A 287 -23.82 -3.81 2.73
C GLY A 287 -22.72 -3.84 3.80
N THR A 288 -22.85 -4.77 4.73
CA THR A 288 -21.93 -5.00 5.87
C THR A 288 -20.74 -5.89 5.53
N CYS A 289 -20.58 -6.32 4.27
CA CYS A 289 -19.51 -7.24 3.85
C CYS A 289 -19.47 -8.53 4.71
N SER A 290 -20.67 -8.99 5.09
CA SER A 290 -20.89 -10.19 5.88
C SER A 290 -20.95 -11.42 4.98
N LEU A 291 -20.65 -12.57 5.57
CA LEU A 291 -20.85 -13.86 4.91
C LEU A 291 -22.33 -14.05 4.56
N ALA A 292 -22.60 -14.65 3.40
CA ALA A 292 -23.95 -15.06 3.07
C ALA A 292 -24.42 -16.06 4.14
N ALA A 293 -25.51 -15.72 4.85
CA ALA A 293 -26.15 -16.69 5.74
C ALA A 293 -26.80 -17.78 4.88
N ASP A 294 -26.38 -19.03 5.06
CA ASP A 294 -27.05 -20.23 4.54
C ASP A 294 -28.55 -20.28 4.89
#